data_AF-A0A1F9YHT9-F1
#
_entry.id   AF-A0A1F9YHT9-F1
#
_cell.length_a   1.000
_cell.length_b   1.000
_cell.length_c   1.000
_cell.angle_alpha   90.00
_cell.angle_beta   90.00
_cell.angle_gamma   90.00
#
_symmetry.space_group_name_H-M   'P 1'
#
loop_
_entity.id
_entity.type
_entity.pdbx_description
1 polymer ?
#
loop_
_entity_poly.entity_id
_entity_poly.type
_entity_poly.pdbx_seq_one_letter_code
_entity_poly.pdbx_strand_id
1 'polypeptide(L)'
;MPLAFWRDFRRRDQPRSALVCLAWVGQNFLHIGRYAADARAQDLPLVGGGVHDWTYLLETVGLLTHDIGVGMTFDLIGCALIAYSVASLIRPGPAEITPRTTASS
;
A
#
# COMPACT_ATOMS: atom_id res chain seq x y z
N MET A 1 -11.23 0.95 -5.16
CA MET A 1 -9.94 1.32 -5.77
C MET A 1 -9.19 2.32 -4.89
N PRO A 2 -8.36 1.86 -3.94
CA PRO A 2 -7.70 2.71 -2.94
C PRO A 2 -6.84 3.85 -3.53
N LEU A 3 -6.23 3.64 -4.70
CA LEU A 3 -5.46 4.65 -5.43
C LEU A 3 -6.33 5.82 -5.92
N ALA A 4 -7.57 5.54 -6.33
CA ALA A 4 -8.50 6.59 -6.77
C ALA A 4 -8.90 7.48 -5.58
N PHE A 5 -9.15 6.89 -4.41
CA PHE A 5 -9.43 7.63 -3.18
C PHE A 5 -8.21 8.41 -2.67
N TRP A 6 -7.01 7.82 -2.71
CA TRP A 6 -5.77 8.53 -2.40
C TRP A 6 -5.61 9.80 -3.24
N ARG A 7 -5.82 9.69 -4.55
CA ARG A 7 -5.74 10.82 -5.48
C ARG A 7 -6.83 11.87 -5.23
N ASP A 8 -8.05 11.45 -4.93
CA ASP A 8 -9.17 12.34 -4.64
C ASP A 8 -8.97 13.10 -3.32
N PHE A 9 -8.59 12.42 -2.22
CA PHE A 9 -8.31 13.06 -0.94
C PHE A 9 -7.10 14.01 -0.99
N ARG A 10 -6.07 13.66 -1.79
CA ARG A 10 -4.97 14.58 -2.11
C ARG A 10 -5.44 15.85 -2.82
N ARG A 11 -6.47 15.77 -3.66
CA ARG A 11 -7.04 16.93 -4.36
C ARG A 11 -7.97 17.78 -3.48
N ARG A 12 -8.48 17.21 -2.39
CA ARG A 12 -9.41 17.85 -1.45
C ARG A 12 -8.74 18.38 -0.17
N ASP A 13 -7.41 18.49 -0.15
CA ASP A 13 -6.61 18.90 1.01
C ASP A 13 -6.91 18.09 2.29
N GLN A 14 -7.15 16.79 2.14
CA GLN A 14 -7.32 15.85 3.26
C GLN A 14 -6.09 14.93 3.38
N PRO A 15 -4.93 15.44 3.87
CA PRO A 15 -3.66 14.72 3.84
C PRO A 15 -3.69 13.46 4.70
N ARG A 16 -4.37 13.48 5.85
CA ARG A 16 -4.48 12.32 6.74
C ARG A 16 -5.30 11.19 6.09
N SER A 17 -6.42 11.52 5.46
CA SER A 17 -7.25 10.55 4.72
C SER A 17 -6.48 9.92 3.55
N ALA A 18 -5.69 10.73 2.83
CA ALA A 18 -4.82 10.22 1.78
C ALA A 18 -3.77 9.23 2.33
N LEU A 19 -3.16 9.49 3.49
CA LEU A 19 -2.18 8.57 4.10
C LEU A 19 -2.81 7.23 4.51
N VAL A 20 -4.06 7.22 4.98
CA VAL A 20 -4.79 5.97 5.25
C VAL A 20 -5.01 5.17 3.96
N CYS A 21 -5.42 5.83 2.87
CA CYS A 21 -5.53 5.17 1.57
C CYS A 21 -4.18 4.65 1.06
N LEU A 22 -3.09 5.35 1.33
CA LEU A 22 -1.74 4.91 0.95
C LEU A 22 -1.29 3.66 1.72
N ALA A 23 -1.59 3.60 3.02
CA ALA A 23 -1.39 2.39 3.82
C ALA A 23 -2.23 1.22 3.29
N TRP A 24 -3.47 1.49 2.87
CA TRP A 24 -4.33 0.48 2.25
C TRP A 24 -3.75 -0.03 0.92
N VAL A 25 -3.18 0.86 0.09
CA VAL A 25 -2.44 0.42 -1.12
C VAL A 25 -1.29 -0.51 -0.72
N GLY A 26 -0.50 -0.14 0.29
CA GLY A 26 0.58 -0.99 0.78
C GLY A 26 0.10 -2.38 1.23
N GLN A 27 -1.03 -2.46 1.94
CA GLN A 27 -1.64 -3.75 2.33
C GLN A 27 -2.03 -4.61 1.12
N ASN A 28 -2.52 -3.99 0.03
CA ASN A 28 -2.82 -4.72 -1.20
C ASN A 28 -1.54 -5.30 -1.84
N PHE A 29 -0.43 -4.56 -1.79
CA PHE A 29 0.87 -5.06 -2.26
C PHE A 29 1.34 -6.29 -1.48
N LEU A 30 1.17 -6.31 -0.14
CA LEU A 30 1.50 -7.49 0.67
C LEU A 30 0.65 -8.71 0.30
N HIS A 31 -0.65 -8.50 0.04
CA HIS A 31 -1.53 -9.58 -0.40
C HIS A 31 -1.10 -10.10 -1.79
N ILE A 32 -0.83 -9.20 -2.73
CA ILE A 32 -0.31 -9.54 -4.06
C ILE A 32 1.00 -10.32 -3.95
N GLY A 33 1.94 -9.86 -3.13
CA GLY A 33 3.25 -10.51 -2.93
C GLY A 33 3.11 -11.95 -2.46
N ARG A 34 2.21 -12.20 -1.51
CA ARG A 34 1.90 -13.55 -1.02
C ARG A 34 1.40 -14.50 -2.12
N TYR A 35 0.48 -14.05 -2.98
CA TYR A 35 0.00 -14.88 -4.10
C TYR A 35 1.03 -15.03 -5.22
N ALA A 36 1.86 -14.00 -5.45
CA ALA A 36 2.96 -14.08 -6.43
C ALA A 36 4.04 -15.06 -5.98
N ALA A 37 4.38 -15.10 -4.69
CA ALA A 37 5.35 -16.04 -4.12
C ALA A 37 4.85 -17.50 -4.13
N ASP A 38 3.53 -17.70 -4.16
CA ASP A 38 2.88 -19.02 -4.21
C ASP A 38 2.71 -19.54 -5.65
N ALA A 39 3.25 -18.85 -6.67
CA ALA A 39 2.96 -19.18 -8.06
C ALA A 39 3.36 -20.62 -8.47
N ARG A 40 4.44 -21.19 -7.91
CA ARG A 40 4.80 -22.60 -8.17
C ARG A 40 4.21 -23.58 -7.16
N ALA A 41 4.09 -23.17 -5.90
CA ALA A 41 3.62 -24.02 -4.82
C ALA A 41 2.11 -24.27 -4.92
N GLN A 42 1.35 -23.25 -5.32
CA GLN A 42 -0.10 -23.31 -5.51
C GLN A 42 -0.83 -23.79 -4.25
N ASP A 43 -0.29 -23.50 -3.06
CA ASP A 43 -0.82 -23.92 -1.77
C ASP A 43 -1.99 -23.04 -1.32
N LEU A 44 -2.08 -21.80 -1.84
CA LEU A 44 -3.12 -20.87 -1.44
C LEU A 44 -4.42 -21.12 -2.20
N PRO A 45 -5.58 -21.07 -1.51
CA PRO A 45 -6.87 -21.17 -2.17
C PRO A 45 -7.07 -19.99 -3.12
N LEU A 46 -7.58 -20.29 -4.31
CA LEU A 46 -7.86 -19.27 -5.31
C LEU A 46 -8.96 -18.33 -4.84
N VAL A 47 -8.70 -17.03 -4.95
CA VAL A 47 -9.72 -16.01 -4.76
C VAL A 47 -10.56 -15.92 -6.04
N GLY A 48 -11.75 -16.53 -6.03
CA GLY A 48 -12.69 -16.49 -7.15
C GLY A 48 -12.85 -17.81 -7.92
N GLY A 49 -12.03 -18.82 -7.65
CA GLY A 49 -12.02 -20.10 -8.36
C GLY A 49 -11.49 -20.00 -9.80
N GLY A 50 -10.64 -20.94 -10.24
CA GLY A 50 -10.10 -20.90 -11.61
C GLY A 50 -8.65 -21.35 -11.74
N VAL A 51 -7.87 -20.58 -12.51
CA VAL A 51 -6.45 -20.85 -12.84
C VAL A 51 -5.54 -20.01 -11.95
N HIS A 52 -4.33 -20.49 -11.67
CA HIS A 52 -3.32 -19.72 -10.94
C HIS A 52 -2.75 -18.60 -11.82
N ASP A 53 -3.35 -17.42 -11.74
CA ASP A 53 -2.97 -16.24 -12.54
C ASP A 53 -1.48 -15.91 -12.45
N TRP A 54 -0.90 -15.99 -11.24
CA TRP A 54 0.53 -15.71 -11.04
C TRP A 54 1.45 -16.74 -11.69
N THR A 55 1.05 -18.01 -11.74
CA THR A 55 1.78 -19.04 -12.51
C THR A 55 1.81 -18.64 -13.97
N TYR A 56 0.64 -18.36 -14.55
CA TYR A 56 0.51 -17.97 -15.97
C TYR A 56 1.30 -16.69 -16.29
N LEU A 57 1.15 -15.64 -15.48
CA LEU A 57 1.82 -14.36 -15.69
C LEU A 57 3.34 -14.50 -15.61
N LEU A 58 3.85 -15.18 -14.58
CA LEU A 58 5.29 -15.36 -14.39
C LEU A 58 5.90 -16.30 -15.42
N GLU A 59 5.16 -17.33 -15.86
CA GLU A 59 5.59 -18.21 -16.95
C GLU A 59 5.70 -17.42 -18.26
N THR A 60 4.70 -16.59 -18.57
CA THR A 60 4.67 -15.77 -19.80
C THR A 60 5.87 -14.82 -19.91
N VAL A 61 6.37 -14.29 -18.77
CA VAL A 61 7.53 -13.39 -18.73
C VAL A 61 8.84 -14.10 -18.38
N GLY A 62 8.84 -15.43 -18.25
CA GLY A 62 10.03 -16.23 -17.95
C GLY A 62 10.58 -16.09 -16.52
N LEU A 63 9.76 -15.61 -15.57
CA LEU A 63 10.13 -15.37 -14.17
C LEU A 63 9.52 -16.37 -13.19
N LEU A 64 8.89 -17.46 -13.65
CA LEU A 64 8.23 -18.43 -12.78
C LEU A 64 9.15 -19.01 -11.70
N THR A 65 10.42 -19.26 -12.02
CA THR A 65 11.42 -19.75 -11.05
C THR A 65 11.83 -18.72 -10.00
N HIS A 66 11.50 -17.45 -10.24
CA HIS A 66 11.79 -16.30 -9.37
C HIS A 66 10.53 -15.80 -8.63
N ASP A 67 9.44 -16.58 -8.62
CA ASP A 67 8.19 -16.29 -7.91
C ASP A 67 8.37 -15.74 -6.49
N ILE A 68 9.22 -16.38 -5.67
CA ILE A 68 9.53 -15.93 -4.31
C ILE A 68 10.16 -14.53 -4.32
N GLY A 69 11.11 -14.27 -5.24
CA GLY A 69 11.77 -12.97 -5.36
C GLY A 69 10.82 -11.87 -5.85
N VAL A 70 9.90 -12.21 -6.75
CA VAL A 70 8.83 -11.32 -7.20
C VAL A 70 7.90 -10.98 -6.02
N GLY A 71 7.48 -11.98 -5.25
CA GLY A 71 6.67 -11.79 -4.05
C GLY A 71 7.35 -10.88 -3.03
N MET A 72 8.63 -11.13 -2.73
CA MET A 72 9.44 -10.27 -1.86
C MET A 72 9.52 -8.82 -2.35
N THR A 73 9.58 -8.61 -3.67
CA THR A 73 9.59 -7.25 -4.25
C THR A 73 8.28 -6.52 -3.97
N PHE A 74 7.14 -7.20 -4.14
CA PHE A 74 5.84 -6.64 -3.76
C PHE A 74 5.75 -6.38 -2.26
N ASP A 75 6.24 -7.30 -1.42
CA ASP A 75 6.24 -7.14 0.03
C ASP A 75 7.07 -5.93 0.49
N LEU A 76 8.26 -5.73 -0.11
CA LEU A 76 9.12 -4.58 0.18
C LEU A 76 8.41 -3.26 -0.18
N ILE A 77 7.76 -3.20 -1.35
CA ILE A 77 6.99 -2.02 -1.76
C ILE A 77 5.83 -1.79 -0.78
N GLY A 78 5.08 -2.83 -0.43
CA GLY A 78 3.98 -2.75 0.52
C GLY A 78 4.41 -2.23 1.90
N CYS A 79 5.48 -2.80 2.44
CA CYS A 79 6.09 -2.37 3.71
C CYS A 79 6.54 -0.91 3.65
N ALA A 80 7.22 -0.50 2.57
CA ALA A 80 7.69 0.87 2.42
C ALA A 80 6.53 1.88 2.37
N LEU A 81 5.43 1.56 1.68
CA LEU A 81 4.24 2.41 1.61
C LEU A 81 3.55 2.55 2.97
N ILE A 82 3.42 1.45 3.71
CA ILE A 82 2.83 1.44 5.06
C ILE A 82 3.72 2.26 6.01
N ALA A 83 5.02 1.99 6.02
CA ALA A 83 5.98 2.71 6.87
C ALA A 83 5.98 4.22 6.60
N TYR A 84 6.00 4.63 5.33
CA TYR A 84 5.89 6.03 4.95
C TYR A 84 4.56 6.66 5.42
N SER A 85 3.45 5.92 5.29
CA SER A 85 2.13 6.41 5.70
C SER A 85 2.05 6.63 7.21
N VAL A 86 2.53 5.65 7.99
CA VAL A 86 2.58 5.72 9.46
C VAL A 86 3.51 6.83 9.93
N ALA A 87 4.73 6.89 9.39
CA ALA A 87 5.69 7.94 9.75
C ALA A 87 5.15 9.35 9.46
N SER A 88 4.39 9.51 8.37
CA SER A 88 3.78 10.80 8.01
C SER A 88 2.58 11.16 8.87
N LEU A 89 1.83 10.19 9.40
CA LEU A 89 0.70 10.43 10.32
C LEU A 89 1.16 10.87 11.72
N ILE A 90 2.32 10.39 12.16
CA ILE A 90 2.89 10.70 13.49
C ILE A 90 3.54 12.09 13.53
N ARG A 91 3.86 12.68 12.36
CA ARG A 91 4.44 14.04 12.31
C ARG A 91 3.44 15.07 12.84
N PRO A 92 3.79 15.85 13.88
CA PRO A 92 2.93 16.90 14.37
C PRO A 92 2.68 17.95 13.27
N GLY A 93 1.43 18.42 13.18
CA GLY A 93 1.09 19.54 12.29
C GLY A 93 1.84 20.81 12.72
N PRO A 94 2.02 21.78 11.83
CA PRO A 94 2.58 23.07 12.21
C PRO A 94 1.81 23.62 13.41
N ALA A 95 2.54 24.06 14.44
CA ALA A 95 1.93 24.64 15.63
C ALA A 95 0.99 25.77 15.20
N GLU A 96 -0.29 25.62 15.52
CA GLU A 96 -1.26 26.69 15.33
C GLU A 96 -0.82 27.82 16.26
N ILE A 97 -0.25 28.88 15.69
CA ILE A 97 0.07 30.09 16.44
C ILE A 97 -1.29 30.68 16.81
N THR A 98 -1.84 30.27 17.95
CA THR A 98 -3.02 30.91 18.51
C THR A 98 -2.66 32.38 18.71
N PRO A 99 -3.34 33.33 18.04
CA PRO A 99 -3.12 34.74 18.31
C PRO A 99 -3.38 34.95 19.80
N ARG A 100 -2.35 35.36 20.54
CA ARG A 100 -2.47 35.67 21.95
C ARG A 100 -3.40 36.88 22.00
N THR A 101 -4.67 36.69 22.36
CA THR A 101 -5.61 37.78 22.56
C THR A 101 -5.06 38.64 23.69
N THR A 102 -4.34 39.71 23.32
CA THR A 102 -4.00 40.79 24.24
C THR A 102 -5.28 41.57 24.49
N ALA A 103 -6.15 41.03 25.35
CA ALA A 103 -7.17 41.84 25.99
C ALA A 103 -6.48 42.61 27.12
N SER A 104 -6.02 43.81 26.75
CA SER A 104 -5.65 44.89 27.65
C SER A 104 -6.83 45.30 28.52
N SER A 105 -6.53 45.51 29.81
CA SER A 105 -7.05 46.57 30.71
C SER A 105 -8.54 46.63 31.01
#